data_AF-A0A453L823-F1
#
_entry.id   AF-A0A453L823-F1
#
_cell.length_a   1.000
_cell.length_b   1.000
_cell.length_c   1.000
_cell.angle_alpha   90.00
_cell.angle_beta   90.00
_cell.angle_gamma   90.00
#
_symmetry.space_group_name_H-M   'P 1'
#
loop_
_entity.id
_entity.type
_entity.pdbx_description
1 polymer ?
#
loop_
_entity_poly.entity_id
_entity_poly.type
_entity_poly.pdbx_seq_one_letter_code
_entity_poly.pdbx_strand_id
1 'polypeptide(L)'
;SDGDWIGVFSPSNFNASTCPGSHGSGPGPAICSAPIKYQFANYSSVYNRSGTGALKFQLINQRQDFSFGFFTGGLSNPALVAVSNRIVFANPKAPVYPRLALGKTWNEMTVTWTSGYGISEAHPFVEWGMKGSHPVHAPADTVTFGRESLCGEPARSVGWRDPGFIHTAFLKNLSPEKEYYYKIGHTLHDGKVVWGKPKSFRAPPYPGQKSLQRVVIFGDMGKDERDGSNEYQNYQPASLNTTDALIRDLDNTDIVFHIGDISYANGYLSQWDQFTQQVEPITSRVPYMIAR
;
A
#
# COMPACT_ATOMS: atom_id res chain seq x y z
N SER A 1 -28.76 -3.29 15.76
CA SER A 1 -28.02 -4.03 16.81
C SER A 1 -26.63 -3.43 16.93
N ASP A 2 -26.02 -3.41 18.12
CA ASP A 2 -24.66 -2.87 18.30
C ASP A 2 -23.57 -3.65 17.53
N GLY A 3 -23.91 -4.85 17.02
CA GLY A 3 -23.03 -5.70 16.21
C GLY A 3 -23.21 -5.58 14.70
N ASP A 4 -24.02 -4.65 14.18
CA ASP A 4 -24.18 -4.48 12.74
C ASP A 4 -22.98 -3.73 12.15
N TRP A 5 -22.50 -4.14 10.98
CA TRP A 5 -21.26 -3.61 10.42
C TRP A 5 -21.25 -3.60 8.89
N ILE A 6 -20.39 -2.77 8.32
CA ILE A 6 -20.15 -2.66 6.89
C ILE A 6 -18.72 -3.11 6.60
N GLY A 7 -18.57 -4.10 5.73
CA GLY A 7 -17.28 -4.55 5.19
C GLY A 7 -17.01 -3.96 3.82
N VAL A 8 -15.78 -3.53 3.58
CA VAL A 8 -15.27 -3.09 2.28
C VAL A 8 -14.56 -4.26 1.62
N PHE A 9 -14.98 -4.66 0.43
CA PHE A 9 -14.41 -5.81 -0.29
C PHE A 9 -13.79 -5.39 -1.61
N SER A 10 -12.59 -5.89 -1.90
CA SER A 10 -11.94 -5.78 -3.21
C SER A 10 -11.17 -7.08 -3.50
N PRO A 11 -11.59 -7.89 -4.49
CA PRO A 11 -12.57 -7.56 -5.53
C PRO A 11 -14.02 -7.45 -5.04
N SER A 12 -14.87 -6.80 -5.84
CA SER A 12 -16.28 -6.56 -5.50
C SER A 12 -17.15 -7.82 -5.45
N ASN A 13 -16.67 -8.91 -6.05
CA ASN A 13 -17.31 -10.22 -5.94
C ASN A 13 -16.64 -11.00 -4.80
N PHE A 14 -17.27 -11.01 -3.62
CA PHE A 14 -16.72 -11.61 -2.41
C PHE A 14 -17.59 -12.77 -1.91
N ASN A 15 -16.95 -13.73 -1.22
CA ASN A 15 -17.64 -14.83 -0.57
C ASN A 15 -17.90 -14.48 0.90
N ALA A 16 -19.18 -14.24 1.23
CA ALA A 16 -19.67 -13.94 2.58
C ALA A 16 -19.88 -15.17 3.48
N SER A 17 -19.67 -16.39 2.98
CA SER A 17 -19.78 -17.59 3.81
C SER A 17 -18.78 -17.57 4.97
N THR A 18 -19.15 -18.20 6.08
CA THR A 18 -18.26 -18.38 7.22
C THR A 18 -17.14 -19.36 6.88
N CYS A 19 -15.89 -19.02 7.20
CA CYS A 19 -14.72 -19.88 7.00
C CYS A 19 -13.99 -20.16 8.33
N PRO A 20 -14.44 -21.14 9.15
CA PRO A 20 -13.84 -21.42 10.45
C PRO A 20 -12.37 -21.87 10.34
N GLY A 21 -11.53 -21.43 11.27
CA GLY A 21 -10.14 -21.94 11.43
C GLY A 21 -9.09 -21.33 10.50
N SER A 22 -9.48 -20.60 9.45
CA SER A 22 -8.55 -19.99 8.48
C SER A 22 -8.01 -18.62 8.86
N HIS A 23 -8.46 -18.05 10.00
CA HIS A 23 -8.37 -16.62 10.31
C HIS A 23 -7.11 -16.16 11.08
N GLY A 24 -6.17 -17.07 11.37
CA GLY A 24 -5.10 -16.80 12.33
C GLY A 24 -5.65 -16.53 13.74
N SER A 25 -4.78 -16.17 14.69
CA SER A 25 -5.13 -15.92 16.09
C SER A 25 -5.72 -14.53 16.37
N GLY A 26 -6.06 -13.75 15.34
CA GLY A 26 -6.41 -12.33 15.46
C GLY A 26 -7.92 -12.06 15.48
N PRO A 27 -8.37 -10.95 16.10
CA PRO A 27 -9.77 -10.51 16.05
C PRO A 27 -10.12 -10.02 14.63
N GLY A 28 -11.29 -10.41 14.13
CA GLY A 28 -11.83 -9.97 12.84
C GLY A 28 -12.99 -10.86 12.37
N PRO A 29 -13.70 -10.48 11.28
CA PRO A 29 -14.85 -11.24 10.81
C PRO A 29 -14.45 -12.60 10.26
N ALA A 30 -15.18 -13.65 10.64
CA ALA A 30 -14.87 -15.03 10.25
C ALA A 30 -15.43 -15.41 8.86
N ILE A 31 -15.07 -14.68 7.79
CA ILE A 31 -15.61 -14.86 6.43
C ILE A 31 -14.57 -15.25 5.36
N CYS A 32 -15.00 -16.02 4.36
CA CYS A 32 -14.11 -16.62 3.36
C CYS A 32 -13.40 -15.62 2.44
N SER A 33 -13.92 -14.41 2.30
CA SER A 33 -13.23 -13.28 1.68
C SER A 33 -12.95 -12.23 2.74
N ALA A 34 -11.69 -12.09 3.15
CA ALA A 34 -11.29 -11.05 4.08
C ALA A 34 -11.66 -9.66 3.53
N PRO A 35 -12.43 -8.83 4.25
CA PRO A 35 -12.64 -7.44 3.85
C PRO A 35 -11.31 -6.69 3.91
N ILE A 36 -11.16 -5.69 3.04
CA ILE A 36 -10.03 -4.75 3.07
C ILE A 36 -10.00 -4.03 4.42
N LYS A 37 -11.18 -3.58 4.85
CA LYS A 37 -11.46 -2.95 6.14
C LYS A 37 -12.96 -3.01 6.43
N TYR A 38 -13.37 -2.68 7.64
CA TYR A 38 -14.76 -2.69 8.06
C TYR A 38 -15.03 -1.64 9.13
N GLN A 39 -16.29 -1.31 9.35
CA GLN A 39 -16.70 -0.41 10.44
C GLN A 39 -18.10 -0.78 10.95
N PHE A 40 -18.33 -0.61 12.25
CA PHE A 40 -19.64 -0.80 12.84
C PHE A 40 -20.62 0.28 12.36
N ALA A 41 -21.87 -0.11 12.12
CA ALA A 41 -22.91 0.80 11.66
C ALA A 41 -23.21 1.91 12.69
N ASN A 42 -23.04 1.62 13.98
CA ASN A 42 -23.21 2.57 15.09
C ASN A 42 -22.06 3.60 15.23
N TYR A 43 -21.00 3.48 14.43
CA TYR A 43 -20.06 4.59 14.22
C TYR A 43 -20.79 5.84 13.69
N SER A 44 -21.90 5.63 12.97
CA SER A 44 -22.91 6.65 12.74
C SER A 44 -23.81 6.78 13.98
N SER A 45 -23.72 7.90 14.71
CA SER A 45 -24.38 8.13 16.00
C SER A 45 -25.91 7.99 16.01
N VAL A 46 -26.55 8.05 14.83
CA VAL A 46 -28.01 7.94 14.67
C VAL A 46 -28.48 6.49 14.45
N TYR A 47 -27.59 5.58 14.08
CA TYR A 47 -27.95 4.23 13.63
C TYR A 47 -28.74 3.43 14.68
N ASN A 48 -28.30 3.46 15.94
CA ASN A 48 -28.94 2.72 17.02
C ASN A 48 -30.38 3.17 17.31
N ARG A 49 -30.78 4.37 16.87
CA ARG A 49 -32.13 4.91 17.08
C ARG A 49 -33.02 4.74 15.86
N SER A 50 -32.48 4.89 14.65
CA SER A 50 -33.26 4.94 13.41
C SER A 50 -33.14 3.71 12.53
N GLY A 51 -32.16 2.83 12.80
CA GLY A 51 -31.76 1.77 11.86
C GLY A 51 -31.15 2.31 10.56
N THR A 52 -30.89 3.61 10.47
CA THR A 52 -30.33 4.30 9.30
C THR A 52 -29.05 5.02 9.72
N GLY A 53 -28.00 4.88 8.91
CA GLY A 53 -26.72 5.52 9.17
C GLY A 53 -25.96 5.76 7.88
N ALA A 54 -24.92 6.58 7.98
CA ALA A 54 -23.98 6.82 6.88
C ALA A 54 -22.55 6.77 7.43
N LEU A 55 -21.68 6.08 6.70
CA LEU A 55 -20.25 6.00 6.97
C LEU A 55 -19.49 6.59 5.79
N LYS A 56 -18.29 7.13 6.06
CA LYS A 56 -17.38 7.64 5.03
C LYS A 56 -16.12 6.79 5.07
N PHE A 57 -15.82 6.14 3.96
CA PHE A 57 -14.60 5.37 3.78
C PHE A 57 -13.67 6.10 2.81
N GLN A 58 -12.40 6.25 3.19
CA GLN A 58 -11.33 6.67 2.31
C GLN A 58 -10.71 5.44 1.66
N LEU A 59 -10.92 5.25 0.35
CA LEU A 59 -10.36 4.11 -0.38
C LEU A 59 -9.03 4.46 -1.05
N ILE A 60 -8.15 3.47 -1.15
CA ILE A 60 -6.89 3.57 -1.90
C ILE A 60 -6.97 2.74 -3.19
N ASN A 61 -6.24 3.16 -4.22
CA ASN A 61 -6.19 2.42 -5.47
C ASN A 61 -5.19 1.26 -5.36
N GLN A 62 -5.70 0.10 -4.99
CA GLN A 62 -4.94 -1.14 -4.84
C GLN A 62 -5.38 -2.18 -5.88
N ARG A 63 -5.66 -1.73 -7.12
CA ARG A 63 -6.22 -2.56 -8.21
C ARG A 63 -7.67 -2.97 -7.95
N GLN A 64 -8.25 -3.68 -8.92
CA GLN A 64 -9.60 -4.22 -8.88
C GLN A 64 -10.69 -3.20 -8.50
N ASP A 65 -11.93 -3.67 -8.40
CA ASP A 65 -13.09 -2.89 -8.01
C ASP A 65 -13.44 -3.15 -6.54
N PHE A 66 -14.46 -2.44 -6.03
CA PHE A 66 -14.94 -2.53 -4.66
C PHE A 66 -16.46 -2.71 -4.59
N SER A 67 -16.91 -3.37 -3.52
CA SER A 67 -18.30 -3.37 -3.05
C SER A 67 -18.33 -3.29 -1.53
N PHE A 68 -19.47 -2.90 -0.98
CA PHE A 68 -19.72 -2.83 0.45
C PHE A 68 -20.77 -3.88 0.83
N GLY A 69 -20.46 -4.73 1.81
CA GLY A 69 -21.39 -5.69 2.38
C GLY A 69 -21.89 -5.20 3.74
N PHE A 70 -23.20 -5.17 3.95
CA PHE A 70 -23.80 -4.88 5.24
C PHE A 70 -24.18 -6.18 5.94
N PHE A 71 -23.72 -6.33 7.19
CA PHE A 71 -23.85 -7.55 7.98
C PHE A 71 -24.49 -7.28 9.33
N THR A 72 -25.21 -8.29 9.83
CA THR A 72 -25.68 -8.39 11.22
C THR A 72 -24.98 -9.55 11.92
N GLY A 73 -25.23 -9.74 13.22
CA GLY A 73 -24.67 -10.88 13.97
C GLY A 73 -23.24 -10.70 14.49
N GLY A 74 -22.68 -9.48 14.39
CA GLY A 74 -21.33 -9.17 14.85
C GLY A 74 -20.25 -9.74 13.93
N LEU A 75 -19.00 -9.65 14.37
CA LEU A 75 -17.84 -10.17 13.62
C LEU A 75 -17.71 -11.70 13.75
N SER A 76 -18.18 -12.28 14.86
CA SER A 76 -18.03 -13.72 15.13
C SER A 76 -19.04 -14.58 14.35
N ASN A 77 -20.27 -14.10 14.16
CA ASN A 77 -21.33 -14.81 13.44
C ASN A 77 -21.98 -13.90 12.38
N PRO A 78 -21.20 -13.42 11.39
CA PRO A 78 -21.69 -12.42 10.45
C PRO A 78 -22.72 -13.02 9.49
N ALA A 79 -23.86 -12.35 9.36
CA ALA A 79 -24.91 -12.67 8.39
C ALA A 79 -25.04 -11.54 7.38
N LEU A 80 -24.77 -11.81 6.10
CA LEU A 80 -24.88 -10.83 5.02
C LEU A 80 -26.36 -10.47 4.79
N VAL A 81 -26.68 -9.17 4.85
CA VAL A 81 -28.04 -8.65 4.64
C VAL A 81 -28.17 -7.91 3.32
N ALA A 82 -27.16 -7.12 2.94
CA ALA A 82 -27.20 -6.34 1.69
C ALA A 82 -25.80 -6.16 1.11
N VAL A 83 -25.75 -5.96 -0.22
CA VAL A 83 -24.53 -5.63 -0.97
C VAL A 83 -24.79 -4.35 -1.77
N SER A 84 -23.84 -3.43 -1.76
CA SER A 84 -23.92 -2.19 -2.54
C SER A 84 -23.73 -2.42 -4.05
N ASN A 85 -23.91 -1.36 -4.84
CA ASN A 85 -23.35 -1.31 -6.18
C ASN A 85 -21.81 -1.44 -6.17
N ARG A 86 -21.25 -1.82 -7.31
CA ARG A 86 -19.81 -1.85 -7.54
C ARG A 86 -19.29 -0.43 -7.80
N ILE A 87 -18.09 -0.14 -7.29
CA ILE A 87 -17.34 1.09 -7.58
C ILE A 87 -15.90 0.76 -7.95
N VAL A 88 -15.25 1.61 -8.75
CA VAL A 88 -13.91 1.34 -9.28
C VAL A 88 -13.17 2.65 -9.51
N PHE A 89 -11.85 2.65 -9.31
CA PHE A 89 -11.00 3.79 -9.69
C PHE A 89 -10.99 3.94 -11.22
N ALA A 90 -10.84 5.18 -11.72
CA ALA A 90 -10.81 5.43 -13.16
C ALA A 90 -9.77 4.58 -13.92
N ASN A 91 -8.63 4.29 -13.26
CA ASN A 91 -7.64 3.32 -13.74
C ASN A 91 -7.14 2.48 -12.56
N PRO A 92 -7.74 1.31 -12.28
CA PRO A 92 -7.33 0.44 -11.18
C PRO A 92 -5.90 -0.07 -11.33
N LYS A 93 -5.40 -0.14 -12.57
CA LYS A 93 -4.07 -0.68 -12.88
C LYS A 93 -2.96 0.36 -12.80
N ALA A 94 -3.29 1.62 -12.50
CA ALA A 94 -2.33 2.73 -12.48
C ALA A 94 -1.08 2.41 -11.64
N PRO A 95 0.12 2.88 -12.03
CA PRO A 95 1.30 2.79 -11.19
C PRO A 95 1.13 3.63 -9.92
N VAL A 96 1.33 3.01 -8.76
CA VAL A 96 1.09 3.61 -7.44
C VAL A 96 2.21 3.28 -6.45
N TYR A 97 2.28 4.10 -5.41
CA TYR A 97 3.09 3.90 -4.20
C TYR A 97 4.59 3.65 -4.46
N PRO A 98 5.28 4.56 -5.19
CA PRO A 98 6.72 4.46 -5.40
C PRO A 98 7.48 4.54 -4.08
N ARG A 99 8.49 3.69 -3.94
CA ARG A 99 9.37 3.59 -2.79
C ARG A 99 10.82 3.50 -3.24
N LEU A 100 11.63 4.40 -2.69
CA LEU A 100 13.06 4.51 -2.96
C LEU A 100 13.84 3.62 -2.00
N ALA A 101 14.90 2.99 -2.50
CA ALA A 101 15.92 2.34 -1.68
C ALA A 101 17.29 2.54 -2.33
N LEU A 102 18.33 2.67 -1.50
CA LEU A 102 19.70 2.71 -1.99
C LEU A 102 20.02 1.42 -2.76
N GLY A 103 20.70 1.59 -3.90
CA GLY A 103 21.12 0.48 -4.74
C GLY A 103 22.37 -0.22 -4.23
N LYS A 104 22.99 -1.03 -5.10
CA LYS A 104 24.19 -1.81 -4.75
C LYS A 104 25.44 -0.93 -4.57
N THR A 105 25.47 0.24 -5.21
CA THR A 105 26.56 1.21 -5.11
C THR A 105 26.04 2.53 -4.59
N TRP A 106 26.93 3.35 -4.04
CA TRP A 106 26.56 4.65 -3.44
C TRP A 106 25.86 5.59 -4.44
N ASN A 107 26.15 5.47 -5.74
CA ASN A 107 25.60 6.29 -6.80
C ASN A 107 24.44 5.61 -7.56
N GLU A 108 23.73 4.69 -6.91
CA GLU A 108 22.56 4.01 -7.44
C GLU A 108 21.36 4.19 -6.50
N MET A 109 20.22 4.58 -7.07
CA MET A 109 18.92 4.61 -6.40
C MET A 109 17.97 3.64 -7.11
N THR A 110 17.19 2.89 -6.35
CA THR A 110 16.11 2.08 -6.91
C THR A 110 14.79 2.79 -6.75
N VAL A 111 13.93 2.72 -7.76
CA VAL A 111 12.52 3.13 -7.68
C VAL A 111 11.69 1.88 -7.81
N THR A 112 11.03 1.46 -6.73
CA THR A 112 10.11 0.32 -6.75
C THR A 112 8.67 0.80 -6.66
N TRP A 113 7.74 0.22 -7.41
CA TRP A 113 6.31 0.59 -7.35
C TRP A 113 5.41 -0.60 -7.65
N THR A 114 4.10 -0.42 -7.43
CA THR A 114 3.09 -1.45 -7.71
C THR A 114 2.19 -0.98 -8.86
N SER A 115 1.78 -1.90 -9.74
CA SER A 115 0.75 -1.63 -10.76
C SER A 115 -0.12 -2.85 -11.04
N GLY A 116 -1.15 -2.67 -11.86
CA GLY A 116 -1.93 -3.80 -12.39
C GLY A 116 -1.40 -4.35 -13.71
N TYR A 117 -0.38 -3.74 -14.33
CA TYR A 117 0.10 -4.12 -15.66
C TYR A 117 1.22 -5.17 -15.56
N GLY A 118 0.97 -6.36 -16.10
CA GLY A 118 2.03 -7.34 -16.31
C GLY A 118 2.93 -6.97 -17.50
N ILE A 119 4.10 -7.60 -17.59
CA ILE A 119 5.04 -7.40 -18.71
C ILE A 119 4.43 -7.78 -20.07
N SER A 120 3.42 -8.66 -20.08
CA SER A 120 2.66 -9.02 -21.28
C SER A 120 1.62 -7.98 -21.68
N GLU A 121 1.40 -6.93 -20.89
CA GLU A 121 0.39 -5.88 -21.13
C GLU A 121 1.01 -4.50 -21.32
N ALA A 122 2.11 -4.21 -20.63
CA ALA A 122 2.83 -2.94 -20.73
C ALA A 122 4.32 -3.10 -20.44
N HIS A 123 5.14 -2.25 -21.06
CA HIS A 123 6.55 -2.10 -20.72
C HIS A 123 6.73 -1.07 -19.58
N PRO A 124 7.17 -1.49 -18.37
CA PRO A 124 7.36 -0.59 -17.24
C PRO A 124 8.72 0.11 -17.30
N PHE A 125 8.74 1.41 -17.03
CA PHE A 125 9.97 2.21 -17.00
C PHE A 125 9.85 3.42 -16.06
N VAL A 126 10.99 4.03 -15.76
CA VAL A 126 11.07 5.32 -15.08
C VAL A 126 11.73 6.34 -16.00
N GLU A 127 11.05 7.44 -16.25
CA GLU A 127 11.63 8.64 -16.83
C GLU A 127 12.23 9.48 -15.71
N TRP A 128 13.52 9.82 -15.81
CA TRP A 128 14.21 10.54 -14.74
C TRP A 128 15.39 11.38 -15.22
N GLY A 129 15.81 12.35 -14.41
CA GLY A 129 16.97 13.19 -14.70
C GLY A 129 17.15 14.32 -13.69
N MET A 130 18.29 15.00 -13.77
CA MET A 130 18.53 16.22 -12.99
C MET A 130 17.62 17.35 -13.48
N LYS A 131 17.32 18.31 -12.60
CA LYS A 131 16.61 19.53 -12.99
C LYS A 131 17.28 20.22 -14.19
N GLY A 132 16.53 20.46 -15.26
CA GLY A 132 17.03 21.13 -16.46
C GLY A 132 17.87 20.27 -17.41
N SER A 133 18.08 18.99 -17.09
CA SER A 133 18.65 18.02 -18.02
C SER A 133 17.55 17.33 -18.85
N HIS A 134 17.92 16.80 -20.01
CA HIS A 134 17.02 15.93 -20.77
C HIS A 134 16.81 14.63 -20.00
N PRO A 135 15.55 14.25 -19.70
CA PRO A 135 15.29 13.04 -18.95
C PRO A 135 15.66 11.81 -19.79
N VAL A 136 16.12 10.77 -19.10
CA VAL A 136 16.42 9.45 -19.67
C VAL A 136 15.44 8.43 -19.13
N HIS A 137 15.30 7.30 -19.85
CA HIS A 137 14.46 6.20 -19.43
C HIS A 137 15.30 5.08 -18.82
N ALA A 138 14.91 4.60 -17.66
CA ALA A 138 15.43 3.38 -17.04
C ALA A 138 14.35 2.29 -17.11
N PRO A 139 14.63 1.11 -17.70
CA PRO A 139 13.70 -0.01 -17.69
C PRO A 139 13.53 -0.54 -16.26
N ALA A 140 12.42 -1.24 -16.02
CA ALA A 140 12.18 -1.91 -14.75
C ALA A 140 12.03 -3.42 -14.88
N ASP A 141 12.67 -4.12 -13.95
CA ASP A 141 12.40 -5.54 -13.72
C ASP A 141 11.04 -5.68 -13.04
N THR A 142 10.32 -6.74 -13.34
CA THR A 142 8.97 -6.98 -12.80
C THR A 142 8.90 -8.33 -12.10
N VAL A 143 8.37 -8.33 -10.89
CA VAL A 143 8.11 -9.52 -10.08
C VAL A 143 6.68 -9.54 -9.58
N THR A 144 6.19 -10.73 -9.29
CA THR A 144 4.92 -10.97 -8.59
C THR A 144 5.00 -12.32 -7.89
N PHE A 145 3.96 -12.68 -7.14
CA PHE A 145 3.82 -13.99 -6.51
C PHE A 145 2.36 -14.39 -6.54
N GLY A 146 2.11 -15.70 -6.66
CA GLY A 146 0.77 -16.28 -6.63
C GLY A 146 0.39 -16.79 -5.24
N ARG A 147 -0.88 -17.20 -5.09
CA ARG A 147 -1.41 -17.74 -3.83
C ARG A 147 -0.60 -18.94 -3.38
N GLU A 148 -0.21 -19.76 -4.33
CA GLU A 148 0.56 -20.98 -4.16
C GLU A 148 2.00 -20.74 -3.69
N SER A 149 2.52 -19.50 -3.78
CA SER A 149 3.83 -19.14 -3.22
C SER A 149 3.82 -18.96 -1.70
N LEU A 150 2.64 -18.90 -1.06
CA LEU A 150 2.51 -18.63 0.37
C LEU A 150 2.49 -19.93 1.20
N CYS A 151 3.19 -19.92 2.33
CA CYS A 151 3.46 -21.11 3.13
C CYS A 151 2.24 -21.61 3.94
N GLY A 152 1.29 -20.74 4.29
CA GLY A 152 0.20 -21.11 5.20
C GLY A 152 -0.89 -20.06 5.32
N GLU A 153 -1.88 -20.37 6.15
CA GLU A 153 -3.03 -19.50 6.44
C GLU A 153 -2.65 -18.37 7.42
N PRO A 154 -3.32 -17.20 7.38
CA PRO A 154 -4.40 -16.83 6.46
C PRO A 154 -3.90 -16.46 5.05
N ALA A 155 -2.58 -16.29 4.86
CA ALA A 155 -1.97 -15.79 3.64
C ALA A 155 -2.36 -16.60 2.38
N ARG A 156 -2.28 -17.92 2.48
CA ARG A 156 -2.61 -18.87 1.40
C ARG A 156 -4.12 -19.09 1.23
N SER A 157 -4.96 -18.59 2.13
CA SER A 157 -6.41 -18.85 2.16
C SER A 157 -7.23 -17.56 2.17
N VAL A 158 -7.88 -17.24 3.29
CA VAL A 158 -8.87 -16.15 3.39
C VAL A 158 -8.25 -14.76 3.29
N GLY A 159 -6.98 -14.61 3.66
CA GLY A 159 -6.24 -13.35 3.59
C GLY A 159 -5.54 -13.14 2.24
N TRP A 160 -5.63 -14.11 1.31
CA TRP A 160 -5.08 -13.95 -0.03
C TRP A 160 -5.74 -12.79 -0.78
N ARG A 161 -4.91 -11.90 -1.32
CA ARG A 161 -5.32 -10.91 -2.31
C ARG A 161 -4.20 -10.74 -3.32
N ASP A 162 -4.56 -10.68 -4.59
CA ASP A 162 -3.61 -10.55 -5.69
C ASP A 162 -2.77 -9.25 -5.55
N PRO A 163 -1.42 -9.35 -5.54
CA PRO A 163 -0.53 -8.20 -5.31
C PRO A 163 -0.34 -7.33 -6.58
N GLY A 164 -0.87 -7.74 -7.72
CA GLY A 164 -0.56 -7.15 -9.03
C GLY A 164 0.88 -7.43 -9.41
N PHE A 165 1.58 -6.40 -9.88
CA PHE A 165 2.96 -6.49 -10.33
C PHE A 165 3.80 -5.44 -9.60
N ILE A 166 4.96 -5.87 -9.11
CA ILE A 166 5.95 -5.02 -8.45
C ILE A 166 7.10 -4.80 -9.42
N HIS A 167 7.40 -3.55 -9.69
CA HIS A 167 8.42 -3.18 -10.67
C HIS A 167 9.55 -2.42 -9.98
N THR A 168 10.80 -2.65 -10.38
CA THR A 168 11.97 -1.95 -9.86
C THR A 168 12.86 -1.46 -10.99
N ALA A 169 13.05 -0.14 -11.07
CA ALA A 169 14.02 0.51 -11.96
C ALA A 169 15.28 0.92 -11.19
N PHE A 170 16.43 0.92 -11.88
CA PHE A 170 17.74 1.26 -11.32
C PHE A 170 18.27 2.57 -11.92
N LEU A 171 18.34 3.61 -11.10
CA LEU A 171 18.78 4.95 -11.47
C LEU A 171 20.26 5.08 -11.08
N LYS A 172 21.14 4.93 -12.06
CA LYS A 172 22.60 4.78 -11.89
C LYS A 172 23.36 6.06 -12.23
N ASN A 173 24.63 6.12 -11.83
CA ASN A 173 25.54 7.24 -12.11
C ASN A 173 25.07 8.55 -11.47
N LEU A 174 24.51 8.47 -10.27
CA LEU A 174 24.09 9.65 -9.53
C LEU A 174 25.30 10.50 -9.14
N SER A 175 25.24 11.79 -9.46
CA SER A 175 26.08 12.80 -8.82
C SER A 175 25.63 13.04 -7.38
N PRO A 176 26.55 13.08 -6.39
CA PRO A 176 26.21 13.23 -4.98
C PRO A 176 25.39 14.50 -4.70
N GLU A 177 24.42 14.39 -3.79
CA GLU A 177 23.58 15.50 -3.28
C GLU A 177 22.77 16.29 -4.33
N LYS A 178 22.77 15.86 -5.60
CA LYS A 178 21.95 16.50 -6.64
C LYS A 178 20.50 16.05 -6.53
N GLU A 179 19.61 16.97 -6.86
CA GLU A 179 18.17 16.71 -6.95
C GLU A 179 17.84 16.08 -8.31
N TYR A 180 17.11 14.97 -8.29
CA TYR A 180 16.60 14.28 -9.46
C TYR A 180 15.09 14.25 -9.45
N TYR A 181 14.50 14.43 -10.62
CA TYR A 181 13.08 14.21 -10.85
C TYR A 181 12.88 12.85 -11.48
N TYR A 182 11.79 12.18 -11.13
CA TYR A 182 11.41 10.93 -11.76
C TYR A 182 9.89 10.82 -11.93
N LYS A 183 9.48 10.03 -12.92
CA LYS A 183 8.10 9.74 -13.25
C LYS A 183 8.00 8.30 -13.75
N ILE A 184 7.09 7.54 -13.15
CA ILE A 184 6.84 6.15 -13.57
C ILE A 184 5.96 6.14 -14.81
N GLY A 185 6.33 5.32 -15.79
CA GLY A 185 5.59 5.10 -17.02
C GLY A 185 5.34 3.63 -17.30
N HIS A 186 4.22 3.35 -17.95
CA HIS A 186 3.89 2.06 -18.54
C HIS A 186 3.47 2.27 -19.98
N THR A 187 4.29 1.82 -20.93
CA THR A 187 3.94 1.87 -22.36
C THR A 187 3.08 0.67 -22.70
N LEU A 188 1.82 0.91 -23.04
CA LEU A 188 0.85 -0.10 -23.47
C LEU A 188 1.16 -0.58 -24.90
N HIS A 189 0.57 -1.70 -25.31
CA HIS A 189 0.70 -2.23 -26.67
C HIS A 189 0.25 -1.27 -27.78
N ASP A 190 -0.69 -0.38 -27.49
CA ASP A 190 -1.15 0.64 -28.44
C ASP A 190 -0.21 1.87 -28.51
N GLY A 191 0.93 1.81 -27.82
CA GLY A 191 1.93 2.88 -27.76
C GLY A 191 1.61 4.01 -26.78
N LYS A 192 0.42 4.02 -26.15
CA LYS A 192 0.09 5.01 -25.13
C LYS A 192 0.88 4.75 -23.86
N VAL A 193 1.26 5.83 -23.18
CA VAL A 193 1.94 5.75 -21.89
C VAL A 193 0.99 6.13 -20.76
N VAL A 194 0.81 5.20 -19.82
CA VAL A 194 0.14 5.48 -18.54
C VAL A 194 1.18 6.03 -17.58
N TRP A 195 0.99 7.27 -17.17
CA TRP A 195 1.94 7.98 -16.31
C TRP A 195 1.50 8.05 -14.86
N GLY A 196 2.47 7.86 -13.95
CA GLY A 196 2.35 8.24 -12.54
C GLY A 196 2.55 9.73 -12.32
N LYS A 197 2.39 10.17 -11.07
CA LYS A 197 2.71 11.55 -10.67
C LYS A 197 4.22 11.78 -10.67
N PRO A 198 4.72 12.94 -11.11
CA PRO A 198 6.13 13.28 -10.98
C PRO A 198 6.51 13.40 -9.49
N LYS A 199 7.74 12.99 -9.18
CA LYS A 199 8.34 12.99 -7.84
C LYS A 199 9.79 13.46 -7.96
N SER A 200 10.44 13.70 -6.82
CA SER A 200 11.87 14.01 -6.78
C SER A 200 12.54 13.38 -5.57
N PHE A 201 13.86 13.23 -5.66
CA PHE A 201 14.71 12.79 -4.57
C PHE A 201 16.08 13.45 -4.68
N ARG A 202 16.76 13.54 -3.53
CA ARG A 202 18.16 13.95 -3.45
C ARG A 202 19.06 12.72 -3.47
N ALA A 203 20.04 12.68 -4.38
CA ALA A 203 21.02 11.60 -4.42
C ALA A 203 21.85 11.56 -3.11
N PRO A 204 22.24 10.36 -2.64
CA PRO A 204 23.03 10.21 -1.43
C PRO A 204 24.40 10.90 -1.57
N PRO A 205 25.04 11.28 -0.44
CA PRO A 205 26.39 11.81 -0.45
C PRO A 205 27.40 10.74 -0.90
N TYR A 206 28.57 11.18 -1.34
CA TYR A 206 29.70 10.27 -1.57
C TYR A 206 30.13 9.63 -0.23
N PRO A 207 30.51 8.34 -0.18
CA PRO A 207 31.01 7.72 1.04
C PRO A 207 32.23 8.47 1.62
N GLY A 208 32.11 8.92 2.87
CA GLY A 208 33.14 9.74 3.53
C GLY A 208 33.03 11.25 3.29
N GLN A 209 32.00 11.72 2.57
CA GLN A 209 31.76 13.13 2.36
C GLN A 209 31.40 13.86 3.66
N LYS A 210 32.10 14.96 3.94
CA LYS A 210 31.84 15.82 5.10
C LYS A 210 30.66 16.75 4.84
N SER A 211 29.48 16.34 5.31
CA SER A 211 28.20 17.06 5.21
C SER A 211 27.31 16.74 6.41
N LEU A 212 26.29 17.56 6.68
CA LEU A 212 25.25 17.19 7.64
C LEU A 212 24.39 16.07 7.03
N GLN A 213 24.27 14.95 7.75
CA GLN A 213 23.52 13.77 7.33
C GLN A 213 22.58 13.35 8.47
N ARG A 214 21.30 13.13 8.15
CA ARG A 214 20.23 12.93 9.12
C ARG A 214 19.52 11.61 8.81
N VAL A 215 19.64 10.67 9.74
CA VAL A 215 19.14 9.30 9.60
C VAL A 215 18.04 9.09 10.63
N VAL A 216 16.89 8.56 10.19
CA VAL A 216 15.82 8.15 11.08
C VAL A 216 15.73 6.63 11.13
N ILE A 217 15.58 6.06 12.34
CA ILE A 217 15.54 4.61 12.56
C ILE A 217 14.41 4.29 13.53
N PHE A 218 13.55 3.33 13.17
CA PHE A 218 12.49 2.81 14.03
C PHE A 218 12.07 1.39 13.60
N GLY A 219 11.43 0.64 14.49
CA GLY A 219 10.78 -0.63 14.19
C GLY A 219 9.26 -0.55 14.41
N ASP A 220 8.53 -1.61 14.07
CA ASP A 220 7.22 -1.90 14.67
C ASP A 220 6.13 -0.84 14.39
N MET A 221 6.25 -0.08 13.29
CA MET A 221 5.32 1.00 12.99
C MET A 221 3.92 0.50 12.61
N GLY A 222 3.83 -0.63 11.89
CA GLY A 222 2.56 -1.14 11.36
C GLY A 222 1.84 -0.18 10.43
N LYS A 223 0.52 -0.29 10.40
CA LYS A 223 -0.40 0.57 9.62
C LYS A 223 -1.63 0.93 10.44
N ASP A 224 -2.42 1.89 9.96
CA ASP A 224 -3.76 2.15 10.48
C ASP A 224 -4.61 2.91 9.44
N GLU A 225 -5.91 3.02 9.68
CA GLU A 225 -6.88 3.64 8.77
C GLU A 225 -7.12 5.12 9.10
N ARG A 226 -6.81 6.00 8.15
CA ARG A 226 -7.01 7.47 8.29
C ARG A 226 -8.47 7.87 8.51
N ASP A 227 -9.42 7.04 8.06
CA ASP A 227 -10.86 7.25 8.23
C ASP A 227 -11.42 6.60 9.51
N GLY A 228 -10.55 6.03 10.35
CA GLY A 228 -10.92 5.38 11.61
C GLY A 228 -11.61 4.03 11.44
N SER A 229 -11.58 3.43 10.24
CA SER A 229 -12.07 2.08 10.02
C SER A 229 -11.30 1.06 10.86
N ASN A 230 -11.95 -0.06 11.14
CA ASN A 230 -11.30 -1.23 11.70
C ASN A 230 -10.86 -2.19 10.60
N GLU A 231 -9.99 -3.12 10.93
CA GLU A 231 -9.43 -4.10 9.99
C GLU A 231 -8.72 -5.22 10.76
N TYR A 232 -8.28 -6.27 10.06
CA TYR A 232 -7.50 -7.32 10.72
C TYR A 232 -6.19 -6.76 11.27
N GLN A 233 -5.70 -7.36 12.36
CA GLN A 233 -4.43 -6.99 12.98
C GLN A 233 -4.34 -5.49 13.31
N ASN A 234 -5.45 -4.85 13.69
CA ASN A 234 -5.51 -3.44 14.03
C ASN A 234 -5.07 -3.17 15.48
N TYR A 235 -3.77 -3.26 15.74
CA TYR A 235 -3.18 -3.04 17.08
C TYR A 235 -1.96 -2.12 17.06
N GLN A 236 -1.84 -1.25 16.06
CA GLN A 236 -0.74 -0.29 15.93
C GLN A 236 -1.24 1.17 16.05
N PRO A 237 -1.82 1.57 17.20
CA PRO A 237 -2.53 2.86 17.34
C PRO A 237 -1.63 4.09 17.16
N ALA A 238 -0.29 3.93 17.22
CA ALA A 238 0.67 5.00 17.02
C ALA A 238 1.17 5.12 15.56
N SER A 239 0.76 4.21 14.66
CA SER A 239 1.29 4.13 13.30
C SER A 239 1.15 5.45 12.53
N LEU A 240 -0.04 6.07 12.60
CA LEU A 240 -0.32 7.34 11.93
C LEU A 240 0.46 8.50 12.56
N ASN A 241 0.60 8.53 13.89
CA ASN A 241 1.36 9.58 14.58
C ASN A 241 2.84 9.54 14.19
N THR A 242 3.44 8.35 14.13
CA THR A 242 4.82 8.17 13.66
C THR A 242 4.94 8.61 12.20
N THR A 243 4.04 8.14 11.34
CA THR A 243 4.03 8.52 9.91
C THR A 243 3.94 10.04 9.74
N ASP A 244 3.03 10.71 10.46
CA ASP A 244 2.84 12.15 10.36
C ASP A 244 4.03 12.94 10.92
N ALA A 245 4.64 12.47 12.01
CA ALA A 245 5.84 13.08 12.55
C ALA A 245 6.99 13.07 11.53
N LEU A 246 7.20 11.94 10.85
CA LEU A 246 8.21 11.81 9.81
C LEU A 246 7.92 12.67 8.59
N ILE A 247 6.65 12.75 8.16
CA ILE A 247 6.25 13.61 7.04
C ILE A 247 6.52 15.08 7.36
N ARG A 248 6.20 15.53 8.59
CA ARG A 248 6.46 16.91 9.01
C ARG A 248 7.95 17.25 9.05
N ASP A 249 8.81 16.30 9.38
CA ASP A 249 10.27 16.48 9.47
C ASP A 249 11.03 15.98 8.22
N LEU A 250 10.32 15.73 7.12
CA LEU A 250 10.90 15.08 5.94
C LEU A 250 11.97 15.93 5.25
N ASP A 251 11.86 17.26 5.30
CA ASP A 251 12.91 18.18 4.82
C ASP A 251 14.22 18.05 5.63
N ASN A 252 14.11 17.50 6.85
CA ASN A 252 15.22 17.20 7.74
C ASN A 252 15.64 15.73 7.77
N THR A 253 15.11 14.90 6.88
CA THR A 253 15.41 13.48 6.82
C THR A 253 16.10 13.14 5.51
N ASP A 254 17.27 12.49 5.57
CA ASP A 254 18.01 12.10 4.36
C ASP A 254 17.79 10.64 3.99
N ILE A 255 17.50 9.79 4.99
CA ILE A 255 17.24 8.36 4.84
C ILE A 255 16.49 7.81 6.05
N VAL A 256 15.63 6.83 5.83
CA VAL A 256 14.87 6.12 6.87
C VAL A 256 15.25 4.64 6.88
N PHE A 257 15.40 4.08 8.08
CA PHE A 257 15.50 2.64 8.31
C PHE A 257 14.32 2.15 9.14
N HIS A 258 13.48 1.30 8.55
CA HIS A 258 12.41 0.57 9.26
C HIS A 258 12.92 -0.85 9.57
N ILE A 259 13.33 -1.05 10.82
CA ILE A 259 14.09 -2.23 11.26
C ILE A 259 13.21 -3.39 11.75
N GLY A 260 12.30 -3.86 10.89
CA GLY A 260 11.44 -5.01 11.18
C GLY A 260 10.02 -4.62 11.59
N ASP A 261 9.14 -5.62 11.65
CA ASP A 261 7.73 -5.47 11.98
C ASP A 261 7.04 -4.35 11.19
N ILE A 262 6.92 -4.61 9.88
CA ILE A 262 6.63 -3.58 8.88
C ILE A 262 5.16 -3.14 8.92
N SER A 263 4.26 -4.00 8.45
CA SER A 263 2.83 -3.69 8.31
C SER A 263 1.94 -4.50 9.26
N TYR A 264 2.49 -5.52 9.91
CA TYR A 264 1.71 -6.54 10.63
C TYR A 264 0.59 -7.20 9.80
N ALA A 265 0.72 -7.22 8.46
CA ALA A 265 -0.26 -7.84 7.59
C ALA A 265 -0.57 -9.28 8.01
N ASN A 266 0.44 -10.03 8.48
CA ASN A 266 0.31 -11.36 9.07
C ASN A 266 -0.59 -12.32 8.26
N GLY A 267 -0.50 -12.21 6.93
CA GLY A 267 -1.26 -13.01 5.97
C GLY A 267 -2.54 -12.38 5.43
N TYR A 268 -2.95 -11.18 5.86
CA TYR A 268 -3.98 -10.37 5.22
C TYR A 268 -3.35 -9.42 4.19
N LEU A 269 -3.20 -9.91 2.95
CA LEU A 269 -2.31 -9.31 1.96
C LEU A 269 -2.70 -7.90 1.50
N SER A 270 -3.99 -7.52 1.62
CA SER A 270 -4.45 -6.17 1.29
C SER A 270 -3.70 -5.07 2.05
N GLN A 271 -3.20 -5.38 3.24
CA GLN A 271 -2.55 -4.43 4.14
C GLN A 271 -1.14 -4.04 3.68
N TRP A 272 -0.53 -4.80 2.75
CA TRP A 272 0.72 -4.39 2.13
C TRP A 272 0.54 -3.16 1.23
N ASP A 273 -0.52 -3.11 0.41
CA ASP A 273 -0.81 -1.91 -0.39
C ASP A 273 -1.14 -0.72 0.50
N GLN A 274 -1.94 -0.94 1.55
CA GLN A 274 -2.25 0.06 2.58
C GLN A 274 -0.98 0.65 3.20
N PHE A 275 -0.06 -0.21 3.66
CA PHE A 275 1.21 0.24 4.21
C PHE A 275 2.01 1.06 3.19
N THR A 276 2.17 0.56 1.96
CA THR A 276 2.93 1.29 0.93
C THR A 276 2.29 2.65 0.58
N GLN A 277 0.96 2.75 0.64
CA GLN A 277 0.25 4.01 0.48
C GLN A 277 0.48 4.94 1.67
N GLN A 278 0.40 4.42 2.90
CA GLN A 278 0.59 5.19 4.12
C GLN A 278 1.98 5.85 4.15
N VAL A 279 3.03 5.12 3.75
CA VAL A 279 4.41 5.63 3.76
C VAL A 279 4.83 6.32 2.45
N GLU A 280 4.03 6.30 1.39
CA GLU A 280 4.35 6.92 0.08
C GLU A 280 4.88 8.37 0.21
N PRO A 281 4.31 9.26 1.04
CA PRO A 281 4.83 10.62 1.17
C PRO A 281 6.31 10.68 1.61
N ILE A 282 6.77 9.67 2.34
CA ILE A 282 8.17 9.52 2.79
C ILE A 282 8.96 8.78 1.72
N THR A 283 8.53 7.57 1.36
CA THR A 283 9.29 6.62 0.54
C THR A 283 9.44 7.06 -0.91
N SER A 284 8.56 7.92 -1.41
CA SER A 284 8.68 8.49 -2.76
C SER A 284 9.70 9.63 -2.86
N ARG A 285 10.27 10.09 -1.74
CA ARG A 285 11.20 11.23 -1.67
C ARG A 285 12.56 10.90 -1.07
N VAL A 286 12.59 10.07 -0.03
CA VAL A 286 13.84 9.63 0.63
C VAL A 286 13.94 8.11 0.60
N PRO A 287 15.16 7.53 0.60
CA PRO A 287 15.32 6.08 0.68
C PRO A 287 14.72 5.54 1.97
N TYR A 288 13.95 4.48 1.85
CA TYR A 288 13.29 3.80 2.96
C TYR A 288 13.78 2.35 3.01
N MET A 289 14.78 2.13 3.84
CA MET A 289 15.49 0.87 3.97
C MET A 289 14.76 -0.02 4.97
N ILE A 290 14.49 -1.26 4.61
CA ILE A 290 13.79 -2.22 5.46
C ILE A 290 14.74 -3.31 5.95
N ALA A 291 14.58 -3.75 7.20
CA ALA A 291 15.21 -4.96 7.73
C ALA A 291 14.15 -6.02 8.08
N ARG A 292 14.62 -7.27 8.19
CA ARG A 292 13.86 -8.40 8.71
C ARG A 292 14.53 -8.91 9.97
#